data_AF-A0A2U3KP83-F1
#
_entry.id   AF-A0A2U3KP83-F1
#
_cell.length_a   1.000
_cell.length_b   1.000
_cell.length_c   1.000
_cell.angle_alpha   90.00
_cell.angle_beta   90.00
_cell.angle_gamma   90.00
#
_symmetry.space_group_name_H-M   'P 1'
#
loop_
_entity.id
_entity.type
_entity.pdbx_description
1 polymer ?
#
loop_
_entity_poly.entity_id
_entity_poly.type
_entity_poly.pdbx_seq_one_letter_code
_entity_poly.pdbx_strand_id
1 'polypeptide(L)' 'MEMEPEYREWLIPFGVSGYVTLYHYDGHTAVILAVRHQNEAGY' A
#
# COMPACT_ATOMS: atom_id res chain seq x y z
N MET A 1 13.79 -3.60 9.82
CA MET A 1 14.07 -3.57 8.37
C MET A 1 13.36 -2.34 7.86
N GLU A 2 14.10 -1.31 7.53
CA GLU A 2 13.54 -0.12 6.89
C GLU A 2 13.09 -0.53 5.48
N MET A 3 11.88 -0.17 5.08
CA MET A 3 11.45 -0.43 3.71
C MET A 3 12.30 0.44 2.76
N GLU A 4 12.83 -0.17 1.71
CA GLU A 4 13.58 0.58 0.70
C GLU A 4 12.66 1.69 0.13
N PRO A 5 13.20 2.88 -0.20
CA PRO A 5 12.40 4.08 -0.54
C PRO A 5 11.48 3.92 -1.76
N GLU A 6 11.68 2.83 -2.50
CA GLU A 6 10.91 2.44 -3.68
C GLU A 6 9.60 1.73 -3.31
N TYR A 7 9.52 1.13 -2.11
CA TYR A 7 8.30 0.54 -1.57
C TYR A 7 7.52 1.57 -0.77
N ARG A 8 6.26 1.72 -1.13
CA ARG A 8 5.38 2.75 -0.58
C ARG A 8 4.03 2.15 -0.24
N GLU A 9 3.44 2.72 0.81
CA GLU A 9 2.06 2.44 1.19
C GLU A 9 1.15 3.53 0.67
N TRP A 10 0.00 3.12 0.14
CA TRP A 10 -1.06 4.06 -0.23
C TRP A 10 -2.37 3.66 0.45
N LEU A 11 -2.84 4.55 1.32
CA LEU A 11 -4.15 4.47 1.97
C LEU A 11 -5.25 4.86 0.98
N ILE A 12 -6.22 3.96 0.82
CA ILE A 12 -7.39 4.14 -0.02
C ILE A 12 -8.62 4.26 0.91
N PRO A 13 -9.17 5.48 1.10
CA PRO A 13 -10.35 5.70 1.92
C PRO A 13 -11.61 5.28 1.13
N PHE A 14 -11.90 3.98 1.14
CA PHE A 14 -13.05 3.39 0.44
C PHE A 14 -13.83 2.42 1.34
N GLY A 15 -15.16 2.51 1.31
CA GLY A 15 -16.03 1.71 2.18
C GLY A 15 -15.91 2.11 3.66
N VAL A 16 -16.29 1.19 4.55
CA VAL A 16 -16.36 1.46 6.00
C VAL A 16 -14.99 1.47 6.66
N SER A 17 -14.07 0.60 6.24
CA SER A 17 -12.75 0.46 6.86
C SER A 17 -11.59 1.00 6.02
N GLY A 18 -11.75 1.20 4.71
CA GLY A 18 -10.62 1.51 3.83
C GLY A 18 -9.72 0.30 3.53
N TYR A 19 -8.79 0.54 2.61
CA TYR A 19 -7.76 -0.40 2.18
C TYR A 19 -6.38 0.26 2.22
N VAL A 20 -5.34 -0.56 2.24
CA VAL A 20 -3.96 -0.14 2.04
C VAL A 20 -3.36 -0.98 0.92
N THR A 21 -2.61 -0.33 0.04
CA THR A 21 -1.82 -1.01 -0.98
C THR A 21 -0.34 -0.83 -0.70
N LEU A 22 0.42 -1.92 -0.85
CA LEU A 22 1.87 -1.87 -0.93
C LEU A 22 2.25 -1.91 -2.41
N TYR A 23 3.04 -0.94 -2.85
CA TYR A 23 3.48 -0.87 -4.24
C TYR A 23 4.96 -0.51 -4.33
N HIS A 24 5.58 -0.96 -5.42
CA HIS A 24 6.90 -0.51 -5.86
C HIS A 24 6.74 0.46 -7.02
N TYR A 25 7.51 1.55 -7.01
CA TYR A 25 7.52 2.53 -8.11
C TYR A 25 8.94 2.80 -8.59
N ASP A 26 9.20 2.50 -9.86
CA ASP A 26 10.53 2.65 -10.49
C ASP A 26 10.76 4.01 -11.18
N GLY A 27 9.76 4.91 -11.14
CA GLY A 27 9.79 6.19 -11.87
C GLY A 27 8.98 6.20 -13.16
N HIS A 28 8.52 5.03 -13.63
CA HIS A 28 7.70 4.86 -14.83
C HIS A 28 6.48 3.97 -14.60
N THR A 29 6.65 2.90 -13.82
CA THR A 29 5.65 1.87 -13.56
C THR A 29 5.44 1.72 -12.06
N ALA A 30 4.17 1.65 -11.66
CA ALA A 30 3.79 1.25 -10.31
C ALA A 30 3.29 -0.21 -10.34
N VAL A 31 3.93 -1.09 -9.57
CA VAL A 31 3.52 -2.49 -9.41
C VAL A 31 2.90 -2.68 -8.04
N ILE A 32 1.63 -3.10 -8.00
CA ILE A 32 0.94 -3.43 -6.75
C ILE A 32 1.38 -4.82 -6.30
N LEU A 33 1.98 -4.89 -5.12
CA LEU A 33 2.49 -6.12 -4.53
C LEU A 33 1.46 -6.77 -3.60
N ALA A 34 0.67 -5.94 -2.92
CA ALA A 34 -0.39 -6.40 -2.04
C ALA A 34 -1.50 -5.35 -1.91
N VAL A 35 -2.71 -5.85 -1.66
CA VAL A 35 -3.88 -5.05 -1.24
C VAL A 35 -4.42 -5.70 0.03
N ARG A 36 -4.65 -4.91 1.08
CA ARG A 36 -5.16 -5.38 2.37
C ARG A 36 -6.27 -4.46 2.88
N HIS A 37 -7.20 -4.99 3.65
CA HIS A 37 -8.10 -4.12 4.43
C HIS A 37 -7.30 -3.39 5.51
N GLN A 38 -7.62 -2.12 5.78
CA GLN A 38 -6.93 -1.36 6.84
C GLN A 38 -7.04 -2.03 8.21
N ASN A 39 -8.20 -2.63 8.53
CA ASN A 39 -8.39 -3.44 9.74
C ASN A 39 -7.43 -4.63 9.85
N GLU A 40 -7.09 -5.27 8.73
CA GLU A 40 -6.15 -6.41 8.70
C GLU A 40 -4.69 -5.94 8.80
N ALA A 41 -4.42 -4.71 8.35
CA ALA A 41 -3.11 -4.09 8.40
C ALA A 41 -2.83 -3.36 9.74
N GLY A 42 -3.83 -3.28 10.64
CA GLY A 42 -3.68 -2.70 11.97
C GLY A 42 -3.77 -1.17 12.02
N TYR A 43 -4.43 -0.56 11.03
CA TYR A 43 -4.80 0.86 11.06
C TYR A 43 -6.12 1.09 11.79
#